data_AF-A0A935WZV9-F1
#
_entry.id   AF-A0A935WZV9-F1
#
_cell.length_a   1.000
_cell.length_b   1.000
_cell.length_c   1.000
_cell.angle_alpha   90.00
_cell.angle_beta   90.00
_cell.angle_gamma   90.00
#
_symmetry.space_group_name_H-M   'P 1'
#
loop_
_entity.id
_entity.type
_entity.pdbx_description
1 polymer ?
#
loop_
_entity_poly.entity_id
_entity_poly.type
_entity_poly.pdbx_seq_one_letter_code
_entity_poly.pdbx_strand_id
1 'polypeptide(L)'
;MPSLFLSSIRMLVAGMFLAAVVSPVQSAVANEKTQTLLKVHNWKTSVALGNRYLKQQSLMATRDALARLGRERDLGKSWKPGNMYFDAAEKAVSARLLDSVQTEWTSGQWMAAEWDQIAESSFTEGEMNALLAHFATEVGQKQAKIIDHTVAFHVGGVYTMSGKLIQDYPGTAEEQKTLTYVWDEEERETRFSIAAHENVDGQRFALSPLGAKYQRTLIIKVTGVINAQLDRVAAGLPEKATSNLALAEPFVTNYRADASK
;
A
#
# COMPACT_ATOMS: atom_id res chain seq x y z
N MET A 1 59.64 31.06 36.40
CA MET A 1 59.94 29.61 36.20
C MET A 1 59.40 28.84 37.40
N PRO A 2 58.86 27.62 37.26
CA PRO A 2 57.73 27.21 36.42
C PRO A 2 56.63 26.47 37.23
N SER A 3 55.54 26.15 36.54
CA SER A 3 54.84 24.85 36.58
C SER A 3 53.48 24.72 37.34
N LEU A 4 52.56 24.14 36.57
CA LEU A 4 51.48 23.18 36.91
C LEU A 4 50.12 23.75 37.35
N PHE A 5 49.10 23.76 36.48
CA PHE A 5 48.25 22.66 35.96
C PHE A 5 47.14 22.21 36.93
N LEU A 6 45.95 22.04 36.32
CA LEU A 6 44.75 21.34 36.79
C LEU A 6 43.95 22.13 37.84
N SER A 7 42.62 22.13 37.87
CA SER A 7 41.55 21.62 37.02
C SER A 7 40.26 22.15 37.65
N SER A 8 39.20 22.30 36.84
CA SER A 8 37.82 21.90 37.16
C SER A 8 36.78 22.91 36.66
N ILE A 9 36.32 22.61 35.46
CA ILE A 9 35.06 23.06 34.88
C ILE A 9 33.91 22.57 35.77
N ARG A 10 33.02 23.46 36.20
CA ARG A 10 31.67 23.13 36.69
C ARG A 10 30.67 23.99 35.91
N MET A 11 30.16 23.43 34.81
CA MET A 11 28.76 23.00 34.65
C MET A 11 27.75 24.13 34.82
N LEU A 12 27.37 24.73 33.69
CA LEU A 12 26.19 25.57 33.54
C LEU A 12 25.06 24.63 33.08
N VAL A 13 24.08 24.39 33.96
CA VAL A 13 22.87 23.62 33.65
C VAL A 13 21.93 24.54 32.87
N ALA A 14 21.93 24.43 31.54
CA ALA A 14 20.90 25.01 30.70
C ALA A 14 19.72 24.03 30.63
N GLY A 15 18.66 24.32 31.41
CA GLY A 15 17.39 23.62 31.29
C GLY A 15 16.71 23.99 29.98
N MET A 16 16.77 23.10 28.99
CA MET A 16 15.89 23.16 27.81
C MET A 16 14.51 22.63 28.20
N PHE A 17 13.55 23.55 28.31
CA PHE A 17 12.13 23.21 28.24
C PHE A 17 11.83 22.67 26.83
N LEU A 18 11.63 21.35 26.72
CA LEU A 18 11.02 20.75 25.54
C LEU A 18 9.53 21.12 25.55
N ALA A 19 9.15 22.18 24.83
CA ALA A 19 7.76 22.41 24.49
C ALA A 19 7.36 21.33 23.47
N ALA A 20 6.67 20.29 23.93
CA ALA A 20 5.99 19.35 23.06
C ALA A 20 4.93 20.13 22.28
N VAL A 21 5.22 20.44 21.02
CA VAL A 21 4.21 20.89 20.05
C VAL A 21 3.33 19.66 19.78
N VAL A 22 2.32 19.47 20.61
CA VAL A 22 1.19 18.60 20.29
C VAL A 22 0.41 19.33 19.21
N SER A 23 0.76 19.08 17.94
CA SER A 23 -0.11 19.47 16.83
C SER A 23 -1.48 18.83 17.10
N PRO A 24 -2.57 19.61 17.19
CA PRO A 24 -3.88 19.00 17.28
C PRO A 24 -4.09 18.18 16.01
N VAL A 25 -4.41 16.89 16.17
CA VAL A 25 -5.04 16.11 15.10
C VAL A 25 -6.37 16.79 14.84
N GLN A 26 -6.36 17.73 13.91
CA GLN A 26 -7.55 18.36 13.42
C GLN A 26 -8.30 17.24 12.69
N SER A 27 -9.31 16.67 13.34
CA SER A 27 -10.21 15.75 12.65
C SER A 27 -10.91 16.61 11.60
N ALA A 28 -10.42 16.55 10.36
CA ALA A 28 -11.07 17.22 9.25
C ALA A 28 -12.52 16.74 9.25
N VAL A 29 -13.46 17.67 9.41
CA VAL A 29 -14.86 17.35 9.11
C VAL A 29 -14.85 16.96 7.64
N ALA A 30 -15.01 15.67 7.37
CA ALA A 30 -14.87 15.14 6.02
C ALA A 30 -15.81 15.92 5.08
N ASN A 31 -15.24 16.54 4.06
CA ASN A 31 -16.01 17.31 3.10
C ASN A 31 -16.91 16.34 2.31
N GLU A 32 -18.23 16.46 2.48
CA GLU A 32 -19.19 15.50 1.93
C GLU A 32 -19.03 15.32 0.41
N LYS A 33 -18.64 16.40 -0.30
CA LYS A 33 -18.44 16.37 -1.75
C LYS A 33 -17.20 15.59 -2.15
N THR A 34 -16.09 15.76 -1.45
CA THR A 34 -14.85 15.02 -1.72
C THR A 34 -15.09 13.54 -1.46
N GLN A 35 -15.77 13.19 -0.37
CA GLN A 35 -16.12 11.81 -0.04
C GLN A 35 -17.10 11.19 -1.04
N THR A 36 -18.05 11.97 -1.56
CA THR A 36 -18.94 11.50 -2.62
C THR A 36 -18.17 11.25 -3.92
N LEU A 37 -17.22 12.12 -4.25
CA LEU A 37 -16.37 11.95 -5.43
C LEU A 37 -15.43 10.75 -5.29
N LEU A 38 -14.93 10.46 -4.08
CA LEU A 38 -14.16 9.24 -3.82
C LEU A 38 -14.97 7.98 -4.13
N LYS A 39 -16.25 7.96 -3.75
CA LYS A 39 -17.17 6.82 -3.96
C LYS A 39 -17.52 6.57 -5.42
N VAL A 40 -17.25 7.52 -6.32
CA VAL A 40 -17.36 7.29 -7.77
C VAL A 40 -16.32 6.25 -8.25
N HIS A 41 -15.21 6.13 -7.52
CA HIS A 41 -14.08 5.28 -7.88
C HIS A 41 -14.05 4.00 -7.04
N ASN A 42 -13.63 2.87 -7.64
CA ASN A 42 -13.62 1.56 -6.98
C ASN A 42 -12.20 1.12 -6.59
N TRP A 43 -11.16 1.57 -7.31
CA TRP A 43 -9.74 1.24 -7.06
C TRP A 43 -9.38 -0.24 -6.95
N LYS A 44 -10.31 -1.17 -7.22
CA LYS A 44 -10.13 -2.62 -6.99
C LYS A 44 -8.90 -3.20 -7.65
N THR A 45 -8.56 -2.80 -8.88
CA THR A 45 -7.35 -3.30 -9.56
C THR A 45 -6.08 -2.81 -8.88
N SER A 46 -6.03 -1.54 -8.46
CA SER A 46 -4.89 -1.01 -7.70
C SER A 46 -4.74 -1.73 -6.37
N VAL A 47 -5.85 -1.97 -5.65
CA VAL A 47 -5.87 -2.73 -4.39
C VAL A 47 -5.40 -4.17 -4.60
N ALA A 48 -5.89 -4.87 -5.63
CA ALA A 48 -5.49 -6.24 -5.95
C ALA A 48 -3.99 -6.33 -6.30
N LEU A 49 -3.47 -5.36 -7.04
CA LEU A 49 -2.04 -5.27 -7.35
C LEU A 49 -1.21 -5.10 -6.07
N GLY A 50 -1.64 -4.18 -5.21
CA GLY A 50 -1.03 -3.97 -3.91
C GLY A 50 -1.07 -5.19 -3.01
N ASN A 51 -2.19 -5.92 -2.98
CA ASN A 51 -2.34 -7.16 -2.21
C ASN A 51 -1.32 -8.21 -2.66
N ARG A 52 -1.16 -8.40 -3.98
CA ARG A 52 -0.16 -9.30 -4.54
C ARG A 52 1.25 -8.88 -4.11
N TYR A 53 1.60 -7.62 -4.30
CA TYR A 53 2.92 -7.09 -3.95
C TYR A 53 3.21 -7.23 -2.45
N LEU A 54 2.28 -6.82 -1.58
CA LEU A 54 2.46 -6.87 -0.13
C LEU A 54 2.45 -8.30 0.42
N LYS A 55 1.72 -9.23 -0.21
CA LYS A 55 1.83 -10.67 0.09
C LYS A 55 3.23 -11.18 -0.20
N GLN A 56 3.80 -10.86 -1.37
CA GLN A 56 5.18 -11.20 -1.70
C GLN A 56 6.15 -10.64 -0.66
N GLN A 57 6.07 -9.34 -0.35
CA GLN A 57 6.95 -8.70 0.64
C GLN A 57 6.79 -9.30 2.04
N SER A 58 5.57 -9.67 2.44
CA SER A 58 5.30 -10.29 3.74
C SER A 58 5.96 -11.68 3.84
N LEU A 59 5.90 -12.47 2.77
CA LEU A 59 6.54 -13.78 2.70
C LEU A 59 8.06 -13.66 2.69
N MET A 60 8.62 -12.71 1.92
CA MET A 60 10.06 -12.43 1.93
C MET A 60 10.55 -12.06 3.33
N ALA A 61 9.90 -11.09 3.98
CA ALA A 61 10.23 -10.67 5.33
C ALA A 61 10.13 -11.82 6.36
N THR A 62 9.08 -12.64 6.25
CA THR A 62 8.89 -13.81 7.12
C THR A 62 10.00 -14.83 6.93
N ARG A 63 10.30 -15.19 5.68
CA ARG A 63 11.36 -16.17 5.35
C ARG A 63 12.72 -15.72 5.83
N ASP A 64 13.05 -14.45 5.65
CA ASP A 64 14.30 -13.87 6.12
C ASP A 64 14.41 -13.90 7.64
N ALA A 65 13.32 -13.56 8.34
CA ALA A 65 13.26 -13.61 9.80
C ALA A 65 13.41 -15.05 10.33
N LEU A 66 12.73 -16.03 9.71
CA LEU A 66 12.84 -17.45 10.08
C LEU A 66 14.22 -18.04 9.75
N ALA A 67 14.82 -17.64 8.64
CA ALA A 67 16.18 -18.05 8.29
C ALA A 67 17.20 -17.49 9.30
N ARG A 68 17.01 -16.23 9.75
CA ARG A 68 17.83 -15.63 10.82
C ARG A 68 17.65 -16.39 12.14
N LEU A 69 16.41 -16.64 12.56
CA LEU A 69 16.12 -17.46 13.73
C LEU A 69 16.80 -18.84 13.65
N GLY A 70 16.75 -19.48 12.48
CA GLY A 70 17.42 -20.76 12.23
C GLY A 70 18.93 -20.71 12.43
N ARG A 71 19.59 -19.61 12.04
CA ARG A 71 21.02 -19.40 12.28
C ARG A 71 21.31 -19.12 13.76
N GLU A 72 20.55 -18.23 14.38
CA GLU A 72 20.72 -17.86 15.80
C GLU A 72 20.52 -19.04 16.75
N ARG A 73 19.67 -19.99 16.36
CA ARG A 73 19.37 -21.19 17.12
C ARG A 73 20.14 -22.42 16.60
N ASP A 74 20.97 -22.31 15.57
CA ASP A 74 21.67 -23.48 15.00
C ASP A 74 20.72 -24.65 14.64
N LEU A 75 19.67 -24.36 13.87
CA LEU A 75 18.69 -25.37 13.40
C LEU A 75 19.18 -26.17 12.18
N GLY A 76 20.38 -25.90 11.69
CA GLY A 76 20.98 -26.61 10.56
C GLY A 76 20.34 -26.31 9.19
N LYS A 77 20.85 -26.97 8.15
CA LYS A 77 20.51 -26.69 6.73
C LYS A 77 19.11 -27.18 6.32
N SER A 78 18.49 -28.04 7.11
CA SER A 78 17.16 -28.58 6.84
C SER A 78 16.03 -27.65 7.30
N TRP A 79 16.35 -26.60 8.08
CA TRP A 79 15.43 -25.52 8.41
C TRP A 79 15.32 -24.53 7.24
N LYS A 80 14.43 -24.84 6.29
CA LYS A 80 14.20 -24.06 5.06
C LYS A 80 12.82 -24.36 4.48
N PRO A 81 12.31 -23.56 3.52
CA PRO A 81 11.05 -23.85 2.84
C PRO A 81 10.97 -25.28 2.31
N GLY A 82 9.81 -25.92 2.45
CA GLY A 82 9.57 -27.32 2.14
C GLY A 82 9.81 -28.28 3.31
N ASN A 83 10.39 -27.81 4.42
CA ASN A 83 10.35 -28.53 5.69
C ASN A 83 9.03 -28.22 6.41
N MET A 84 8.32 -29.25 6.88
CA MET A 84 6.99 -29.07 7.45
C MET A 84 6.94 -28.13 8.67
N TYR A 85 7.99 -28.08 9.49
CA TYR A 85 8.06 -27.19 10.65
C TYR A 85 8.38 -25.76 10.24
N PHE A 86 9.24 -25.58 9.23
CA PHE A 86 9.49 -24.27 8.64
C PHE A 86 8.23 -23.70 7.99
N ASP A 87 7.54 -24.50 7.18
CA ASP A 87 6.34 -24.07 6.45
C ASP A 87 5.19 -23.73 7.43
N ALA A 88 5.07 -24.47 8.53
CA ALA A 88 4.12 -24.16 9.59
C ALA A 88 4.48 -22.85 10.33
N ALA A 89 5.76 -22.61 10.60
CA ALA A 89 6.23 -21.34 11.18
C ALA A 89 6.01 -20.16 10.23
N GLU A 90 6.31 -20.32 8.94
CA GLU A 90 6.05 -19.32 7.91
C GLU A 90 4.56 -18.96 7.88
N LYS A 91 3.67 -19.96 7.89
CA LYS A 91 2.22 -19.73 7.92
C LYS A 91 1.79 -18.95 9.15
N ALA A 92 2.29 -19.30 10.33
CA ALA A 92 1.91 -18.64 11.59
C ALA A 92 2.37 -17.17 11.64
N VAL A 93 3.63 -16.90 11.27
CA VAL A 93 4.19 -15.54 11.27
C VAL A 93 3.55 -14.69 10.17
N SER A 94 3.45 -15.22 8.94
CA SER A 94 2.91 -14.48 7.81
C SER A 94 1.41 -14.18 7.94
N ALA A 95 0.61 -15.03 8.59
CA ALA A 95 -0.80 -14.74 8.86
C ALA A 95 -0.97 -13.41 9.62
N ARG A 96 -0.14 -13.17 10.64
CA ARG A 96 -0.20 -11.93 11.42
C ARG A 96 0.23 -10.70 10.61
N LEU A 97 1.18 -10.86 9.70
CA LEU A 97 1.58 -9.79 8.78
C LEU A 97 0.44 -9.44 7.82
N LEU A 98 -0.28 -10.45 7.33
CA LEU A 98 -1.38 -10.25 6.40
C LEU A 98 -2.60 -9.58 7.05
N ASP A 99 -2.86 -9.81 8.34
CA ASP A 99 -3.84 -9.01 9.09
C ASP A 99 -3.46 -7.51 9.11
N SER A 100 -2.16 -7.23 9.26
CA SER A 100 -1.62 -5.86 9.24
C SER A 100 -1.81 -5.24 7.86
N VAL A 101 -1.46 -5.97 6.80
CA VAL A 101 -1.69 -5.55 5.40
C VAL A 101 -3.17 -5.31 5.14
N GLN A 102 -4.07 -6.16 5.65
CA GLN A 102 -5.51 -5.98 5.51
C GLN A 102 -5.97 -4.63 6.08
N THR A 103 -5.44 -4.26 7.25
CA THR A 103 -5.80 -3.02 7.93
C THR A 103 -5.19 -1.79 7.24
N GLU A 104 -3.89 -1.84 6.94
CA GLU A 104 -3.12 -0.69 6.47
C GLU A 104 -3.22 -0.44 4.96
N TRP A 105 -3.62 -1.45 4.19
CA TRP A 105 -3.70 -1.37 2.73
C TRP A 105 -5.08 -1.80 2.21
N THR A 106 -5.45 -3.07 2.39
CA THR A 106 -6.59 -3.67 1.69
C THR A 106 -7.93 -3.00 2.02
N SER A 107 -8.08 -2.52 3.25
CA SER A 107 -9.29 -1.83 3.71
C SER A 107 -9.62 -0.57 2.91
N GLY A 108 -8.62 0.06 2.27
CA GLY A 108 -8.76 1.33 1.56
C GLY A 108 -9.03 2.53 2.48
N GLN A 109 -9.14 2.36 3.80
CA GLN A 109 -9.51 3.44 4.73
C GLN A 109 -8.50 4.59 4.73
N TRP A 110 -7.24 4.29 4.46
CA TRP A 110 -6.16 5.27 4.36
C TRP A 110 -6.36 6.26 3.19
N MET A 111 -7.11 5.89 2.16
CA MET A 111 -7.30 6.69 0.95
C MET A 111 -8.14 7.94 1.19
N ALA A 112 -9.05 7.91 2.17
CA ALA A 112 -10.01 8.99 2.40
C ALA A 112 -9.31 10.32 2.73
N ALA A 113 -8.33 10.31 3.64
CA ALA A 113 -7.61 11.51 4.04
C ALA A 113 -6.74 12.08 2.91
N GLU A 114 -6.04 11.21 2.18
CA GLU A 114 -5.22 11.60 1.03
C GLU A 114 -6.08 12.15 -0.11
N TRP A 115 -7.25 11.55 -0.33
CA TRP A 115 -8.22 11.99 -1.32
C TRP A 115 -8.76 13.38 -1.01
N ASP A 116 -9.13 13.65 0.25
CA ASP A 116 -9.61 14.97 0.66
C ASP A 116 -8.56 16.05 0.34
N GLN A 117 -7.30 15.79 0.68
CA GLN A 117 -6.21 16.72 0.37
C GLN A 117 -6.03 16.91 -1.15
N ILE A 118 -6.08 15.83 -1.94
CA ILE A 118 -6.00 15.92 -3.39
C ILE A 118 -7.16 16.74 -3.95
N ALA A 119 -8.39 16.46 -3.53
CA ALA A 119 -9.59 17.08 -4.06
C ALA A 119 -9.62 18.58 -3.74
N GLU A 120 -9.42 18.95 -2.47
CA GLU A 120 -9.47 20.34 -2.01
C GLU A 120 -8.33 21.20 -2.58
N SER A 121 -7.14 20.61 -2.76
CA SER A 121 -6.01 21.34 -3.36
C SER A 121 -6.09 21.47 -4.88
N SER A 122 -6.95 20.70 -5.55
CA SER A 122 -6.97 20.61 -7.02
C SER A 122 -8.24 21.17 -7.64
N PHE A 123 -9.37 21.15 -6.94
CA PHE A 123 -10.67 21.51 -7.50
C PHE A 123 -11.39 22.56 -6.66
N THR A 124 -11.92 23.56 -7.33
CA THR A 124 -12.85 24.52 -6.72
C THR A 124 -14.19 23.84 -6.44
N GLU A 125 -15.02 24.46 -5.60
CA GLU A 125 -16.36 23.94 -5.29
C GLU A 125 -17.23 23.79 -6.55
N GLY A 126 -17.18 24.77 -7.46
CA GLY A 126 -17.91 24.72 -8.73
C GLY A 126 -17.46 23.56 -9.61
N GLU A 127 -16.16 23.30 -9.67
CA GLU A 127 -15.61 22.14 -10.39
C GLU A 127 -16.04 20.82 -9.75
N MET A 128 -16.01 20.71 -8.41
CA MET A 128 -16.48 19.51 -7.72
C MET A 128 -17.96 19.23 -8.01
N ASN A 129 -18.82 20.25 -8.00
CA ASN A 129 -20.23 20.09 -8.35
C ASN A 129 -20.41 19.60 -9.81
N ALA A 130 -19.64 20.15 -10.74
CA ALA A 130 -19.68 19.75 -12.15
C ALA A 130 -19.18 18.31 -12.36
N LEU A 131 -18.14 17.90 -11.62
CA LEU A 131 -17.64 16.52 -11.63
C LEU A 131 -18.68 15.55 -11.09
N LEU A 132 -19.30 15.86 -9.95
CA LEU A 132 -20.35 15.03 -9.36
C LEU A 132 -21.56 14.90 -10.30
N ALA A 133 -21.99 15.99 -10.92
CA ALA A 133 -23.07 15.97 -11.90
C ALA A 133 -22.73 15.09 -13.12
N HIS A 134 -21.49 15.18 -13.61
CA HIS A 134 -21.01 14.34 -14.71
C HIS A 134 -21.00 12.86 -14.34
N PHE A 135 -20.39 12.51 -13.20
CA PHE A 135 -20.25 11.13 -12.74
C PHE A 135 -21.56 10.48 -12.26
N ALA A 136 -22.63 11.27 -12.08
CA ALA A 136 -23.97 10.74 -11.86
C ALA A 136 -24.61 10.14 -13.14
N THR A 137 -24.04 10.39 -14.32
CA THR A 137 -24.52 9.83 -15.60
C THR A 137 -23.88 8.47 -15.90
N GLU A 138 -24.53 7.63 -16.72
CA GLU A 138 -23.97 6.34 -17.15
C GLU A 138 -22.61 6.50 -17.86
N VAL A 139 -22.51 7.52 -18.72
CA VAL A 139 -21.27 7.82 -19.45
C VAL A 139 -20.17 8.28 -18.49
N GLY A 140 -20.52 9.13 -17.51
CA GLY A 140 -19.59 9.55 -16.46
C GLY A 140 -19.08 8.37 -15.64
N GLN A 141 -19.96 7.47 -15.20
CA GLN A 141 -19.55 6.25 -14.47
C GLN A 141 -18.58 5.40 -15.29
N LYS A 142 -18.81 5.25 -16.61
CA LYS A 142 -17.86 4.56 -17.49
C LYS A 142 -16.51 5.28 -17.56
N GLN A 143 -16.49 6.61 -17.59
CA GLN A 143 -15.24 7.37 -17.58
C GLN A 143 -14.49 7.26 -16.26
N ALA A 144 -15.18 7.20 -15.12
CA ALA A 144 -14.55 6.93 -13.84
C ALA A 144 -13.81 5.59 -13.87
N LYS A 145 -14.42 4.52 -14.40
CA LYS A 145 -13.76 3.23 -14.58
C LYS A 145 -12.52 3.29 -15.49
N ILE A 146 -12.58 4.08 -16.58
CA ILE A 146 -11.43 4.29 -17.47
C ILE A 146 -10.28 4.96 -16.71
N ILE A 147 -10.59 5.96 -15.88
CA ILE A 147 -9.60 6.64 -15.05
C ILE A 147 -9.01 5.67 -14.02
N ASP A 148 -9.83 4.88 -13.32
CA ASP A 148 -9.39 3.87 -12.34
C ASP A 148 -8.41 2.88 -12.97
N HIS A 149 -8.77 2.34 -14.14
CA HIS A 149 -7.92 1.41 -14.86
C HIS A 149 -6.61 2.05 -15.33
N THR A 150 -6.64 3.31 -15.75
CA THR A 150 -5.44 4.06 -16.13
C THR A 150 -4.52 4.31 -14.93
N VAL A 151 -5.09 4.65 -13.77
CA VAL A 151 -4.33 4.77 -12.51
C VAL A 151 -3.69 3.44 -12.14
N ALA A 152 -4.45 2.33 -12.22
CA ALA A 152 -3.94 0.99 -11.93
C ALA A 152 -2.81 0.59 -12.89
N PHE A 153 -2.90 0.94 -14.17
CA PHE A 153 -1.83 0.75 -15.15
C PHE A 153 -0.55 1.46 -14.73
N HIS A 154 -0.61 2.72 -14.31
CA HIS A 154 0.58 3.46 -13.88
C HIS A 154 1.15 2.96 -12.54
N VAL A 155 0.28 2.60 -11.59
CA VAL A 155 0.70 1.94 -10.34
C VAL A 155 1.44 0.64 -10.66
N GLY A 156 0.84 -0.23 -11.48
CA GLY A 156 1.44 -1.49 -11.86
C GLY A 156 2.73 -1.35 -12.66
N GLY A 157 2.82 -0.34 -13.52
CA GLY A 157 4.03 0.00 -14.25
C GLY A 157 5.22 0.25 -13.32
N VAL A 158 5.02 0.97 -12.21
CA VAL A 158 6.09 1.23 -11.23
C VAL A 158 6.66 -0.07 -10.65
N TYR A 159 5.82 -1.03 -10.24
CA TYR A 159 6.28 -2.25 -9.59
C TYR A 159 6.79 -3.31 -10.56
N THR A 160 6.20 -3.40 -11.75
CA THR A 160 6.61 -4.36 -12.78
C THR A 160 7.90 -3.92 -13.46
N MET A 161 8.01 -2.66 -13.88
CA MET A 161 9.20 -2.15 -14.59
C MET A 161 10.42 -2.00 -13.68
N SER A 162 10.22 -1.75 -12.39
CA SER A 162 11.33 -1.72 -11.42
C SER A 162 11.82 -3.11 -10.98
N GLY A 163 11.13 -4.18 -11.38
CA GLY A 163 11.42 -5.54 -10.92
C GLY A 163 11.06 -5.81 -9.46
N LYS A 164 10.36 -4.88 -8.79
CA LYS A 164 9.87 -5.07 -7.40
C LYS A 164 8.83 -6.19 -7.29
N LEU A 165 7.99 -6.35 -8.32
CA LEU A 165 7.00 -7.43 -8.40
C LEU A 165 7.59 -8.64 -9.12
N ILE A 166 7.80 -9.73 -8.40
CA ILE A 166 8.41 -10.95 -8.92
C ILE A 166 7.31 -11.83 -9.51
N GLN A 167 7.51 -12.28 -10.75
CA GLN A 167 6.59 -13.23 -11.38
C GLN A 167 6.68 -14.59 -10.69
N ASP A 168 5.53 -15.25 -10.53
CA ASP A 168 5.42 -16.59 -9.96
C ASP A 168 6.08 -16.78 -8.59
N TYR A 169 6.08 -15.74 -7.75
CA TYR A 169 6.64 -15.83 -6.41
C TYR A 169 5.90 -16.90 -5.57
N PRO A 170 6.61 -17.87 -4.96
CA PRO A 170 5.96 -18.95 -4.23
C PRO A 170 5.11 -18.44 -3.06
N GLY A 171 3.81 -18.73 -3.12
CA GLY A 171 2.82 -18.33 -2.11
C GLY A 171 1.95 -17.13 -2.49
N THR A 172 2.02 -16.62 -3.73
CA THR A 172 1.19 -15.50 -4.23
C THR A 172 0.22 -15.90 -5.35
N ALA A 173 -0.05 -17.21 -5.53
CA ALA A 173 -0.83 -17.72 -6.66
C ALA A 173 -2.29 -17.22 -6.66
N GLU A 174 -2.92 -17.15 -5.48
CA GLU A 174 -4.29 -16.65 -5.36
C GLU A 174 -4.36 -15.14 -5.63
N GLU A 175 -3.45 -14.34 -5.08
CA GLU A 175 -3.42 -12.90 -5.36
C GLU A 175 -3.13 -12.61 -6.84
N GLN A 176 -2.29 -13.42 -7.49
CA GLN A 176 -2.08 -13.34 -8.93
C GLN A 176 -3.37 -13.62 -9.71
N LYS A 177 -4.08 -14.69 -9.35
CA LYS A 177 -5.36 -15.05 -9.99
C LYS A 177 -6.41 -13.96 -9.80
N THR A 178 -6.54 -13.40 -8.60
CA THR A 178 -7.44 -12.28 -8.32
C THR A 178 -7.07 -11.06 -9.15
N LEU A 179 -5.80 -10.68 -9.21
CA LEU A 179 -5.34 -9.55 -10.00
C LEU A 179 -5.67 -9.74 -11.49
N THR A 180 -5.39 -10.91 -12.06
CA THR A 180 -5.74 -11.22 -13.46
C THR A 180 -7.24 -11.10 -13.70
N TYR A 181 -8.07 -11.69 -12.84
CA TYR A 181 -9.52 -11.62 -13.00
C TYR A 181 -10.06 -10.18 -12.97
N VAL A 182 -9.64 -9.39 -11.98
CA VAL A 182 -10.11 -8.02 -11.81
C VAL A 182 -9.60 -7.12 -12.95
N TRP A 183 -8.35 -7.33 -13.38
CA TRP A 183 -7.79 -6.63 -14.53
C TRP A 183 -8.58 -6.90 -15.81
N ASP A 184 -8.80 -8.17 -16.15
CA ASP A 184 -9.51 -8.57 -17.37
C ASP A 184 -10.97 -8.10 -17.38
N GLU A 185 -11.60 -8.07 -16.21
CA GLU A 185 -12.94 -7.51 -16.02
C GLU A 185 -12.95 -6.00 -16.31
N GLU A 186 -12.08 -5.23 -15.67
CA GLU A 186 -12.00 -3.78 -15.91
C GLU A 186 -11.59 -3.44 -17.33
N GLU A 187 -10.63 -4.16 -17.91
CA GLU A 187 -10.22 -3.94 -19.30
C GLU A 187 -11.41 -4.11 -20.25
N ARG A 188 -12.24 -5.15 -20.05
CA ARG A 188 -13.45 -5.37 -20.85
C ARG A 188 -14.47 -4.24 -20.67
N GLU A 189 -14.68 -3.78 -19.45
CA GLU A 189 -15.65 -2.72 -19.12
C GLU A 189 -15.21 -1.33 -19.60
N THR A 190 -13.90 -1.10 -19.67
CA THR A 190 -13.31 0.17 -20.11
C THR A 190 -13.17 0.27 -21.63
N ARG A 191 -13.46 -0.80 -22.39
CA ARG A 191 -13.51 -0.74 -23.86
C ARG A 191 -14.48 0.36 -24.30
N PHE A 192 -13.91 1.39 -24.90
CA PHE A 192 -14.60 2.59 -25.30
C PHE A 192 -14.65 2.65 -26.83
N SER A 193 -15.85 2.60 -27.40
CA SER A 193 -16.04 2.83 -28.83
C SER A 193 -16.18 4.32 -29.10
N ILE A 194 -15.15 4.91 -29.70
CA ILE A 194 -15.13 6.33 -30.08
C ILE A 194 -16.16 6.62 -31.20
N ALA A 195 -16.58 5.60 -31.93
CA ALA A 195 -17.53 5.72 -33.04
C ALA A 195 -19.01 5.65 -32.63
N ALA A 196 -19.32 5.31 -31.37
CA ALA A 196 -20.70 5.17 -30.93
C ALA A 196 -21.28 6.54 -30.49
N HIS A 197 -22.42 6.91 -31.07
CA HIS A 197 -23.08 8.20 -30.83
C HIS A 197 -23.52 8.40 -29.36
N GLU A 198 -23.74 7.30 -28.63
CA GLU A 198 -24.01 7.31 -27.17
C GLU A 198 -22.84 7.82 -26.31
N ASN A 199 -21.63 7.96 -26.88
CA ASN A 199 -20.43 8.35 -26.13
C ASN A 199 -20.01 9.82 -26.31
N VAL A 200 -20.79 10.62 -27.05
CA VAL A 200 -20.45 12.03 -27.39
C VAL A 200 -20.24 12.89 -26.14
N ASP A 201 -21.09 12.73 -25.11
CA ASP A 201 -20.96 13.52 -23.88
C ASP A 201 -19.71 13.13 -23.08
N GLY A 202 -19.31 11.86 -23.13
CA GLY A 202 -18.06 11.40 -22.53
C GLY A 202 -16.85 12.00 -23.24
N GLN A 203 -16.84 11.99 -24.58
CA GLN A 203 -15.79 12.63 -25.35
C GLN A 203 -15.72 14.13 -25.08
N ARG A 204 -16.87 14.81 -25.02
CA ARG A 204 -16.95 16.23 -24.68
C ARG A 204 -16.35 16.50 -23.30
N PHE A 205 -16.68 15.69 -22.30
CA PHE A 205 -16.10 15.84 -20.97
C PHE A 205 -14.59 15.59 -20.97
N ALA A 206 -14.12 14.48 -21.55
CA ALA A 206 -12.68 14.13 -21.59
C ALA A 206 -11.83 15.21 -22.27
N LEU A 207 -12.37 15.85 -23.31
CA LEU A 207 -11.72 16.94 -24.04
C LEU A 207 -11.96 18.33 -23.42
N SER A 208 -12.83 18.43 -22.41
CA SER A 208 -13.07 19.69 -21.70
C SER A 208 -11.88 20.05 -20.80
N PRO A 209 -11.67 21.34 -20.49
CA PRO A 209 -10.64 21.76 -19.53
C PRO A 209 -10.77 21.06 -18.18
N LEU A 210 -12.00 20.88 -17.68
CA LEU A 210 -12.27 20.22 -16.40
C LEU A 210 -11.96 18.72 -16.46
N GLY A 211 -12.43 18.00 -17.48
CA GLY A 211 -12.16 16.57 -17.60
C GLY A 211 -10.68 16.27 -17.80
N ALA A 212 -9.98 17.04 -18.64
CA ALA A 212 -8.54 16.92 -18.82
C ALA A 212 -7.76 17.21 -17.52
N LYS A 213 -8.18 18.25 -16.76
CA LYS A 213 -7.62 18.57 -15.45
C LYS A 213 -7.86 17.44 -14.45
N TYR A 214 -9.08 16.89 -14.40
CA TYR A 214 -9.45 15.81 -13.48
C TYR A 214 -8.62 14.55 -13.75
N GLN A 215 -8.62 14.07 -15.00
CA GLN A 215 -7.88 12.88 -15.40
C GLN A 215 -6.38 13.02 -15.11
N ARG A 216 -5.76 14.14 -15.48
CA ARG A 216 -4.34 14.40 -15.18
C ARG A 216 -4.05 14.40 -13.68
N THR A 217 -4.94 15.02 -12.90
CA THR A 217 -4.79 15.09 -11.44
C THR A 217 -4.80 13.70 -10.83
N LEU A 218 -5.75 12.84 -11.22
CA LEU A 218 -5.84 11.48 -10.70
C LEU A 218 -4.65 10.64 -11.14
N ILE A 219 -4.30 10.65 -12.44
CA ILE A 219 -3.15 9.91 -12.96
C ILE A 219 -1.85 10.28 -12.25
N ILE A 220 -1.63 11.55 -11.90
CA ILE A 220 -0.38 11.98 -11.25
C ILE A 220 -0.46 11.78 -9.74
N LYS A 221 -1.44 12.41 -9.09
CA LYS A 221 -1.50 12.49 -7.63
C LYS A 221 -1.96 11.19 -6.99
N VAL A 222 -3.01 10.55 -7.51
CA VAL A 222 -3.55 9.31 -6.92
C VAL A 222 -2.57 8.15 -7.13
N THR A 223 -1.97 8.02 -8.32
CA THR A 223 -0.88 7.05 -8.52
C THR A 223 0.29 7.29 -7.54
N GLY A 224 0.68 8.56 -7.34
CA GLY A 224 1.73 8.91 -6.39
C GLY A 224 1.41 8.46 -4.95
N VAL A 225 0.22 8.79 -4.46
CA VAL A 225 -0.23 8.42 -3.11
C VAL A 225 -0.35 6.90 -2.96
N ILE A 226 -0.94 6.19 -3.93
CA ILE A 226 -1.03 4.73 -3.90
C ILE A 226 0.36 4.08 -3.77
N ASN A 227 1.31 4.51 -4.60
CA ASN A 227 2.67 3.96 -4.57
C ASN A 227 3.39 4.29 -3.26
N ALA A 228 3.24 5.51 -2.76
CA ALA A 228 3.82 5.92 -1.48
C ALA A 228 3.27 5.08 -0.32
N GLN A 229 1.97 4.81 -0.31
CA GLN A 229 1.34 3.95 0.68
C GLN A 229 1.84 2.51 0.60
N LEU A 230 1.94 1.94 -0.61
CA LEU A 230 2.47 0.59 -0.81
C LEU A 230 3.90 0.46 -0.30
N ASP A 231 4.76 1.40 -0.68
CA ASP A 231 6.16 1.42 -0.24
C ASP A 231 6.27 1.60 1.29
N ARG A 232 5.41 2.44 1.90
CA ARG A 232 5.34 2.62 3.35
C ARG A 232 4.94 1.34 4.08
N VAL A 233 3.90 0.65 3.62
CA VAL A 233 3.46 -0.62 4.24
C VAL A 233 4.54 -1.67 4.07
N ALA A 234 5.12 -1.81 2.88
CA ALA A 234 6.20 -2.76 2.60
C ALA A 234 7.43 -2.54 3.49
N ALA A 235 7.85 -1.29 3.69
CA ALA A 235 9.00 -0.94 4.53
C ALA A 235 8.84 -1.37 5.99
N GLY A 236 7.61 -1.44 6.51
CA GLY A 236 7.34 -1.87 7.88
C GLY A 236 7.26 -3.39 8.08
N LEU A 237 7.19 -4.19 7.02
CA LEU A 237 7.02 -5.65 7.12
C LEU A 237 8.20 -6.39 7.77
N PRO A 238 9.48 -6.05 7.52
CA PRO A 238 10.61 -6.74 8.15
C PRO A 238 10.64 -6.64 9.68
N GLU A 239 10.34 -5.46 10.22
CA GLU A 239 10.24 -5.25 11.66
C GLU A 239 9.08 -6.04 12.25
N LYS A 240 7.89 -5.96 11.62
CA LYS A 240 6.70 -6.73 12.04
C LYS A 240 6.94 -8.24 11.99
N ALA A 241 7.64 -8.75 10.97
CA ALA A 241 8.03 -10.16 10.88
C ALA A 241 8.88 -10.57 12.09
N THR A 242 9.86 -9.73 12.44
CA THR A 242 10.75 -9.96 13.59
C THR A 242 9.98 -9.96 14.90
N SER A 243 9.09 -8.98 15.11
CA SER A 243 8.25 -8.89 16.31
C SER A 243 7.28 -10.06 16.46
N ASN A 244 6.90 -10.70 15.37
CA ASN A 244 6.02 -11.87 15.36
C ASN A 244 6.78 -13.22 15.43
N LEU A 245 8.12 -13.23 15.51
CA LEU A 245 8.90 -14.47 15.52
C LEU A 245 8.59 -15.40 16.69
N ALA A 246 8.08 -14.88 17.81
CA ALA A 246 7.64 -15.71 18.93
C ALA A 246 6.57 -16.74 18.53
N LEU A 247 5.79 -16.47 17.47
CA LEU A 247 4.81 -17.43 16.92
C LEU A 247 5.47 -18.66 16.28
N ALA A 248 6.77 -18.60 15.97
CA ALA A 248 7.52 -19.72 15.40
C ALA A 248 8.01 -20.73 16.46
N GLU A 249 8.05 -20.35 17.73
CA GLU A 249 8.69 -21.13 18.81
C GLU A 249 8.12 -22.55 18.99
N PRO A 250 6.79 -22.80 18.90
CA PRO A 250 6.27 -24.16 18.95
C PRO A 250 6.84 -25.07 17.85
N PHE A 251 7.05 -24.53 16.65
CA PHE A 251 7.56 -25.29 15.50
C PHE A 251 9.06 -25.54 15.60
N VAL A 252 9.82 -24.58 16.14
CA VAL A 252 11.24 -24.77 16.45
C VAL A 252 11.43 -25.86 17.50
N THR A 253 10.59 -25.86 18.54
CA THR A 253 10.62 -26.88 19.60
C THR A 253 10.37 -28.27 19.02
N ASN A 254 9.30 -28.42 18.22
CA ASN A 254 8.96 -29.69 17.60
C ASN A 254 10.04 -30.15 16.59
N TYR A 255 10.59 -29.23 15.80
CA TYR A 255 11.68 -29.50 14.86
C TYR A 255 12.89 -30.14 15.56
N ARG A 256 13.30 -29.58 16.71
CA ARG A 256 14.42 -30.15 17.49
C ARG A 256 14.11 -31.51 18.09
N ALA A 257 12.90 -31.67 18.62
CA ALA A 257 12.48 -32.93 19.22
C ALA A 257 12.48 -34.07 18.20
N ASP A 258 12.13 -33.77 16.95
CA ASP A 258 12.13 -34.72 15.85
C ASP A 258 13.54 -34.99 15.30
N ALA A 259 14.39 -33.95 15.23
CA ALA A 259 15.78 -34.09 14.82
C ALA A 259 16.67 -34.84 15.84
N SER A 260 16.17 -35.05 17.07
CA SER A 260 16.85 -35.79 18.14
C SER A 260 16.48 -37.27 18.20
N LYS A 261 15.60 -37.74 17.31
CA LYS A 261 15.24 -39.15 17.13
C LYS A 261 16.05 -39.77 16.01
#